data_AF-A0A351C1T8-F1
#
_entry.id   AF-A0A351C1T8-F1
#
_cell.length_a   1.000
_cell.length_b   1.000
_cell.length_c   1.000
_cell.angle_alpha   90.00
_cell.angle_beta   90.00
_cell.angle_gamma   90.00
#
_symmetry.space_group_name_H-M   'P 1'
#
loop_
_entity.id
_entity.type
_entity.pdbx_description
1 polymer ?
#
loop_
_entity_poly.entity_id
_entity_poly.type
_entity_poly.pdbx_seq_one_letter_code
_entity_poly.pdbx_strand_id
1 'polypeptide(L)'
;MNNNSAIDRSRLLTGIITGIVMLLLTAGITSLVIFMVSILVFGCQQIPPDWLYYIVFFGVPLPMILTSVIVPYLYIKRQKPVWIILSAIAGLIISCFVFSIWFLILTQYC
;
A
#
# COMPACT_ATOMS: atom_id res chain seq x y z
N MET A 1 -20.29 -31.87 -19.80
CA MET A 1 -18.90 -31.37 -19.71
C MET A 1 -18.83 -30.26 -18.67
N ASN A 2 -17.71 -30.16 -17.99
CA ASN A 2 -17.56 -29.87 -16.55
C ASN A 2 -17.52 -28.35 -16.21
N ASN A 3 -18.68 -27.72 -15.96
CA ASN A 3 -18.75 -26.30 -15.55
C ASN A 3 -18.05 -26.02 -14.21
N ASN A 4 -17.94 -27.01 -13.32
CA ASN A 4 -17.28 -26.85 -12.02
C ASN A 4 -15.77 -26.61 -12.17
N SER A 5 -15.13 -27.29 -13.13
CA SER A 5 -13.69 -27.12 -13.39
C SER A 5 -13.29 -25.73 -13.91
N ALA A 6 -14.17 -25.03 -14.64
CA ALA A 6 -13.91 -23.68 -15.11
C ALA A 6 -14.08 -22.63 -13.99
N ILE A 7 -15.05 -22.85 -13.10
CA ILE A 7 -15.32 -21.99 -11.93
C ILE A 7 -14.19 -22.11 -10.88
N ASP A 8 -13.63 -23.31 -10.69
CA ASP A 8 -12.52 -23.52 -9.77
C ASP A 8 -11.21 -22.92 -10.29
N ARG A 9 -10.93 -23.04 -11.60
CA ARG A 9 -9.76 -22.38 -12.22
C ARG A 9 -9.81 -20.87 -12.09
N SER A 10 -10.96 -20.25 -12.32
CA SER A 10 -11.11 -18.80 -12.21
C SER A 10 -10.96 -18.29 -10.77
N ARG A 11 -11.44 -19.04 -9.76
CA ARG A 11 -11.19 -18.73 -8.34
C ARG A 11 -9.73 -18.86 -7.95
N LEU A 12 -9.07 -19.94 -8.38
CA LEU A 12 -7.64 -20.15 -8.14
C LEU A 12 -6.81 -19.02 -8.76
N LEU A 13 -7.12 -18.65 -10.02
CA LEU A 13 -6.45 -17.57 -10.72
C LEU A 13 -6.64 -16.22 -10.01
N THR A 14 -7.86 -15.92 -9.55
CA THR A 14 -8.16 -14.69 -8.80
C THR A 14 -7.41 -14.65 -7.47
N GLY A 15 -7.30 -15.78 -6.77
CA GLY A 15 -6.52 -15.89 -5.53
C GLY A 15 -5.04 -15.62 -5.75
N ILE A 16 -4.44 -16.21 -6.79
CA ILE A 16 -3.04 -15.99 -7.16
C ILE A 16 -2.79 -14.52 -7.53
N ILE A 17 -3.64 -13.93 -8.37
CA ILE A 17 -3.52 -12.52 -8.76
C ILE A 17 -3.61 -11.60 -7.53
N THR A 18 -4.57 -11.85 -6.63
CA THR A 18 -4.72 -11.06 -5.41
C THR A 18 -3.49 -11.20 -4.51
N GLY A 19 -2.93 -12.41 -4.39
CA GLY A 19 -1.69 -12.65 -3.64
C GLY A 19 -0.49 -11.92 -4.23
N ILE A 20 -0.31 -11.95 -5.54
CA ILE A 20 0.78 -11.22 -6.23
C ILE A 20 0.62 -9.71 -6.04
N VAL A 21 -0.60 -9.19 -6.17
CA VAL A 21 -0.89 -7.77 -5.94
C VAL A 21 -0.56 -7.36 -4.51
N MET A 22 -0.92 -8.18 -3.52
CA MET A 22 -0.56 -7.95 -2.11
C MET A 22 0.95 -7.98 -1.86
N LEU A 23 1.68 -8.90 -2.50
CA LEU A 23 3.14 -8.96 -2.40
C LEU A 23 3.81 -7.73 -3.01
N LEU A 24 3.36 -7.29 -4.20
CA LEU A 24 3.87 -6.09 -4.85
C LEU A 24 3.57 -4.83 -4.04
N LEU A 25 2.35 -4.72 -3.49
CA LEU A 25 1.98 -3.67 -2.55
C LEU A 25 2.96 -3.64 -1.38
N THR A 26 3.13 -4.77 -0.68
CA THR A 26 4.00 -4.86 0.49
C THR A 26 5.45 -4.49 0.15
N ALA A 27 6.00 -5.00 -0.96
CA ALA A 27 7.34 -4.68 -1.41
C ALA A 27 7.51 -3.17 -1.68
N GLY A 28 6.53 -2.54 -2.33
CA GLY A 28 6.51 -1.10 -2.58
C GLY A 28 6.47 -0.26 -1.30
N ILE A 29 5.78 -0.71 -0.25
CA ILE A 29 5.79 -0.04 1.06
C ILE A 29 7.17 -0.10 1.66
N THR A 30 7.72 -1.31 1.69
CA THR A 30 8.96 -1.57 2.41
C THR A 30 10.08 -0.75 1.79
N SER A 31 10.11 -0.64 0.45
CA SER A 31 11.06 0.23 -0.24
C SER A 31 10.82 1.71 0.05
N LEU A 32 9.57 2.20 0.08
CA LEU A 32 9.25 3.58 0.45
C LEU A 32 9.71 3.92 1.88
N VAL A 33 9.42 3.05 2.86
CA VAL A 33 9.82 3.25 4.26
C VAL A 33 11.34 3.25 4.40
N ILE A 34 12.05 2.32 3.75
CA ILE A 34 13.52 2.29 3.74
C ILE A 34 14.08 3.58 3.14
N PHE A 35 13.48 4.07 2.06
CA PHE A 35 13.89 5.32 1.42
C PHE A 35 13.67 6.53 2.34
N MET A 36 12.56 6.59 3.08
CA MET A 36 12.32 7.66 4.08
C MET A 36 13.39 7.67 5.17
N VAL A 37 13.63 6.52 5.79
CA VAL A 37 14.62 6.41 6.88
C VAL A 37 16.01 6.79 6.37
N SER A 38 16.36 6.37 5.15
CA SER A 38 17.65 6.71 4.55
C SER A 38 17.83 8.21 4.36
N ILE A 39 16.82 8.92 3.86
CA ILE A 39 16.91 10.38 3.66
C ILE A 39 16.93 11.13 4.99
N LEU A 40 16.18 10.65 5.97
CA LEU A 40 16.09 11.29 7.26
C LEU A 40 17.39 11.12 8.08
N VAL A 41 18.09 9.99 7.92
CA VAL A 41 19.38 9.70 8.58
C VAL A 41 20.57 10.31 7.86
N PHE A 42 20.60 10.27 6.51
CA PHE A 42 21.77 10.66 5.72
C PHE A 42 21.62 11.99 4.96
N GLY A 43 20.39 12.48 4.79
CA GLY A 43 20.08 13.63 3.93
C GLY A 43 19.81 14.94 4.65
N CYS A 44 19.48 14.91 5.95
CA CYS A 44 19.12 16.10 6.73
C CYS A 44 20.24 16.45 7.72
N GLN A 45 20.75 17.70 7.71
CA GLN A 45 21.66 18.17 8.78
C GLN A 45 20.93 18.72 10.00
N GLN A 46 19.68 19.17 9.83
CA GLN A 46 18.82 19.61 10.92
C GLN A 46 17.85 18.52 11.34
N ILE A 47 17.54 18.48 12.64
CA ILE A 47 16.53 17.58 13.20
C ILE A 47 15.17 18.10 12.73
N PRO A 48 14.43 17.35 11.87
CA PRO A 48 13.11 17.78 11.45
C PRO A 48 12.16 17.78 12.65
N PRO A 49 11.09 18.59 12.62
CA PRO A 49 10.20 18.72 13.76
C PRO A 49 9.41 17.43 14.01
N ASP A 50 9.11 17.14 15.28
CA ASP A 50 8.53 15.86 15.73
C ASP A 50 7.23 15.48 15.01
N TRP A 51 6.38 16.46 14.70
CA TRP A 51 5.11 16.27 13.98
C TRP A 51 5.31 15.66 12.59
N LEU A 52 6.47 15.89 11.96
CA LEU A 52 6.80 15.32 10.66
C LEU A 52 6.96 13.79 10.77
N TYR A 53 7.52 13.29 11.87
CA TYR A 53 7.64 11.86 12.14
C TYR A 53 6.28 11.19 12.35
N TYR A 54 5.34 11.88 13.03
CA TYR A 54 3.98 11.36 13.20
C TYR A 54 3.26 11.20 11.86
N ILE A 55 3.44 12.13 10.92
CA ILE A 55 2.87 12.02 9.57
C ILE A 55 3.47 10.82 8.82
N VAL A 56 4.75 10.50 9.02
CA VAL A 56 5.36 9.30 8.44
C VAL A 56 4.77 8.03 9.05
N PHE A 57 4.77 7.97 10.38
CA PHE A 57 4.43 6.77 11.13
C PHE A 57 2.94 6.42 11.05
N PHE A 58 2.09 7.41 10.81
CA PHE A 58 0.65 7.20 10.68
C PHE A 58 0.14 7.44 9.25
N GLY A 59 0.63 8.45 8.53
CA GLY A 59 0.07 8.83 7.22
C GLY A 59 0.33 7.82 6.09
N VAL A 60 1.48 7.15 6.08
CA VAL A 60 1.83 6.15 5.05
C VAL A 60 1.28 4.75 5.39
N PRO A 61 1.45 4.20 6.61
CA PRO A 61 0.98 2.85 6.90
C PRO A 61 -0.53 2.76 7.16
N LEU A 62 -1.21 3.82 7.61
CA LEU A 62 -2.65 3.75 7.97
C LEU A 62 -3.58 3.51 6.77
N PRO A 63 -3.43 4.19 5.61
CA PRO A 63 -4.17 3.86 4.39
C PRO A 63 -3.93 2.41 3.94
N MET A 64 -2.76 1.86 4.27
CA MET A 64 -2.35 0.52 3.87
C MET A 64 -2.81 -0.58 4.81
N ILE A 65 -2.86 -0.33 6.11
CA ILE A 65 -3.56 -1.20 7.04
C ILE A 65 -5.03 -1.29 6.61
N LEU A 66 -5.63 -0.15 6.27
CA LEU A 66 -6.99 -0.10 5.74
C LEU A 66 -7.15 -0.94 4.47
N THR A 67 -6.30 -0.81 3.46
CA THR A 67 -6.40 -1.66 2.26
C THR A 67 -6.08 -3.13 2.53
N SER A 68 -5.13 -3.44 3.41
CA SER A 68 -4.80 -4.82 3.79
C SER A 68 -5.95 -5.54 4.48
N VAL A 69 -6.88 -4.80 5.11
CA VAL A 69 -8.11 -5.36 5.72
C VAL A 69 -9.27 -5.34 4.74
N ILE A 70 -9.43 -4.25 3.96
CA ILE A 70 -10.54 -4.08 3.00
C ILE A 70 -10.44 -5.09 1.86
N VAL A 71 -9.26 -5.31 1.28
CA VAL A 71 -9.06 -6.22 0.14
C VAL A 71 -9.46 -7.67 0.47
N PRO A 72 -8.99 -8.30 1.55
CA PRO A 72 -9.44 -9.63 1.94
C PRO A 72 -10.89 -9.66 2.42
N TYR A 73 -11.39 -8.60 3.07
CA TYR A 73 -12.81 -8.50 3.42
C TYR A 73 -13.72 -8.52 2.18
N LEU A 74 -13.37 -7.76 1.14
CA LEU A 74 -14.07 -7.76 -0.14
C LEU A 74 -13.96 -9.11 -0.86
N TYR A 75 -12.80 -9.77 -0.76
CA TYR A 75 -12.58 -11.11 -1.28
C TYR A 75 -13.50 -12.15 -0.59
N ILE A 76 -13.59 -12.13 0.74
CA ILE A 76 -14.45 -13.03 1.53
C ILE A 76 -15.93 -12.80 1.19
N LYS A 77 -16.35 -11.55 1.02
CA LYS A 77 -17.73 -11.22 0.60
C LYS A 77 -18.06 -11.57 -0.86
N ARG A 78 -17.13 -12.17 -1.61
CA ARG A 78 -17.29 -12.49 -3.04
C ARG A 78 -17.73 -11.28 -3.88
N GLN A 79 -17.25 -10.09 -3.52
CA GLN A 79 -17.46 -8.90 -4.33
C GLN A 79 -16.78 -9.03 -5.70
N LYS A 80 -17.25 -8.27 -6.69
CA LYS A 80 -16.65 -8.35 -8.04
C LYS A 80 -15.15 -8.07 -7.94
N PRO A 81 -14.28 -8.84 -8.62
CA PRO A 81 -12.83 -8.69 -8.52
C PRO A 81 -12.34 -7.29 -8.88
N VAL A 82 -13.10 -6.57 -9.71
CA VAL A 82 -12.87 -5.15 -10.05
C VAL A 82 -12.83 -4.26 -8.80
N TRP A 83 -13.72 -4.46 -7.82
CA TRP A 83 -13.76 -3.65 -6.59
C TRP A 83 -12.56 -3.92 -5.68
N ILE A 84 -12.11 -5.17 -5.64
CA ILE A 84 -10.95 -5.60 -4.87
C ILE A 84 -9.70 -4.89 -5.41
N ILE A 85 -9.50 -4.95 -6.73
CA ILE A 85 -8.38 -4.30 -7.41
C ILE A 85 -8.47 -2.78 -7.27
N LEU A 86 -9.66 -2.20 -7.45
CA LEU A 86 -9.86 -0.75 -7.33
C LEU A 86 -9.50 -0.25 -5.92
N SER A 87 -9.90 -0.97 -4.87
CA SER A 87 -9.56 -0.61 -3.48
C SER A 87 -8.05 -0.68 -3.21
N ALA A 88 -7.38 -1.69 -3.76
CA ALA A 88 -5.93 -1.86 -3.64
C ALA A 88 -5.17 -0.72 -4.33
N ILE A 89 -5.60 -0.36 -5.55
CA ILE A 89 -5.02 0.77 -6.32
C ILE A 89 -5.28 2.09 -5.58
N ALA A 90 -6.49 2.32 -5.08
CA ALA A 90 -6.82 3.55 -4.36
C ALA A 90 -5.93 3.74 -3.12
N GLY A 91 -5.71 2.69 -2.33
CA GLY A 91 -4.81 2.79 -1.18
C GLY A 91 -3.34 3.03 -1.57
N LEU A 92 -2.89 2.44 -2.67
CA LEU A 92 -1.54 2.69 -3.19
C LEU A 92 -1.37 4.16 -3.60
N ILE A 93 -2.33 4.71 -4.34
CA ILE A 93 -2.32 6.11 -4.79
C ILE A 93 -2.32 7.06 -3.58
N ILE A 94 -3.21 6.83 -2.60
CA ILE A 94 -3.27 7.65 -1.38
C ILE A 94 -1.93 7.61 -0.63
N SER A 95 -1.34 6.43 -0.48
CA SER A 95 -0.06 6.26 0.22
C SER A 95 1.07 6.98 -0.50
N CYS A 96 1.15 6.86 -1.83
CA CYS A 96 2.11 7.60 -2.65
C CYS A 96 1.91 9.12 -2.55
N PHE A 97 0.67 9.60 -2.51
CA PHE A 97 0.36 11.02 -2.39
C PHE A 97 0.80 11.59 -1.03
N VAL A 98 0.47 10.90 0.06
CA VAL A 98 0.91 11.27 1.41
C VAL A 98 2.44 11.26 1.51
N PHE A 99 3.09 10.23 0.95
CA PHE A 99 4.54 10.16 0.87
C PHE A 99 5.15 11.34 0.10
N SER A 100 4.58 11.70 -1.05
CA SER A 100 5.08 12.81 -1.89
C SER A 100 4.97 14.15 -1.19
N ILE A 101 3.84 14.40 -0.50
CA ILE A 101 3.65 15.61 0.32
C ILE A 101 4.69 15.65 1.44
N TRP A 102 4.85 14.53 2.16
CA TRP A 102 5.83 14.46 3.23
C TRP A 102 7.25 14.76 2.72
N PHE A 103 7.63 14.17 1.59
CA PHE A 103 8.95 14.34 0.99
C PHE A 103 9.21 15.80 0.61
N LEU A 104 8.22 16.48 0.02
CA LEU A 104 8.29 17.90 -0.32
C LEU A 104 8.46 18.79 0.91
N ILE A 105 7.76 18.46 2.00
CA ILE A 105 7.90 19.20 3.26
C ILE A 105 9.28 18.94 3.85
N LEU A 106 9.74 17.69 3.90
CA LEU A 106 11.05 17.31 4.43
C LEU A 106 12.20 18.03 3.70
N THR A 107 12.11 18.19 2.37
CA THR A 107 13.15 18.90 1.59
C THR A 107 13.30 20.37 1.97
N GLN A 108 12.32 20.98 2.63
CA GLN A 108 12.46 22.35 3.17
C GLN A 108 13.31 22.40 4.45
N TYR A 109 13.57 21.25 5.08
CA TYR A 109 14.22 21.16 6.40
C TYR A 109 15.61 20.50 6.38
N CYS A 110 16.13 20.03 5.23
CA CYS A 110 17.36 19.19 5.17
C CYS A 110 18.69 19.89 4.80
#